data_AF-A0A816IKS3-F1
#
_entry.id   AF-A0A816IKS3-F1
#
_cell.length_a   1.000
_cell.length_b   1.000
_cell.length_c   1.000
_cell.angle_alpha   90.00
_cell.angle_beta   90.00
_cell.angle_gamma   90.00
#
_symmetry.space_group_name_H-M   'P 1'
#
loop_
_entity.id
_entity.type
_entity.pdbx_description
1 polymer ?
#
loop_
_entity_poly.entity_id
_entity_poly.type
_entity_poly.pdbx_seq_one_letter_code
_entity_poly.pdbx_strand_id
1 'polypeptide(L)'
;MGDGKVNSILRLQSLSSPSLASSSSSQVLGGNSMLQEKHLQLQGKRLSILSLKELQHLEKQLDVALIYVRERKELMLTKQLEESRLKEQRAELENETLHRQVQELRSFLPSINQHYAPSYIRCFAIDSKTSLLNNTCLGDINCSLQNTNSDTTLQLGYVLF
;
A
#
# COMPACT_ATOMS: atom_id res chain seq x y z
N MET A 1 47.34 -16.03 -60.42
CA MET A 1 48.11 -15.01 -59.66
C MET A 1 47.12 -14.14 -58.92
N GLY A 2 46.86 -14.42 -57.64
CA GLY A 2 46.00 -13.59 -56.82
C GLY A 2 46.52 -13.64 -55.41
N ASP A 3 47.13 -12.55 -54.95
CA ASP A 3 47.45 -12.28 -53.55
C ASP A 3 47.72 -10.78 -53.41
N GLY A 4 46.65 -9.99 -53.33
CA GLY A 4 46.73 -8.53 -53.20
C GLY A 4 45.67 -7.93 -52.27
N LYS A 5 44.99 -8.74 -51.46
CA LYS A 5 43.81 -8.27 -50.70
C LYS A 5 43.75 -8.67 -49.23
N VAL A 6 44.83 -9.23 -48.67
CA VAL A 6 44.81 -9.72 -47.28
C VAL A 6 45.41 -8.72 -46.27
N ASN A 7 46.02 -7.62 -46.72
CA ASN A 7 46.78 -6.73 -45.83
C ASN A 7 46.10 -5.40 -45.46
N SER A 8 44.79 -5.27 -45.67
CA SER A 8 44.02 -4.07 -45.27
C SER A 8 43.10 -4.28 -44.07
N ILE A 9 42.78 -5.53 -43.70
CA ILE A 9 41.84 -5.82 -42.61
C ILE A 9 42.54 -5.81 -41.24
N LEU A 10 43.83 -6.17 -41.16
CA LEU A 10 44.60 -6.19 -39.91
C LEU A 10 45.03 -4.80 -39.39
N ARG A 11 44.80 -3.72 -40.15
CA ARG A 11 45.17 -2.35 -39.74
C ARG A 11 44.02 -1.52 -39.16
N LEU A 12 42.78 -2.00 -39.22
CA LEU A 12 41.61 -1.24 -38.74
C LEU A 12 41.17 -1.64 -37.32
N GLN A 13 41.69 -2.74 -36.76
CA GLN A 13 41.29 -3.20 -35.44
C GLN A 13 42.11 -2.59 -34.29
N SER A 14 43.19 -1.87 -34.60
CA SER A 14 44.10 -1.25 -33.62
C SER A 14 43.87 0.26 -33.40
N LEU A 15 42.80 0.86 -33.94
CA LEU A 15 42.47 2.28 -33.72
C LEU A 15 41.20 2.53 -32.88
N SER A 16 40.53 1.50 -32.38
CA SER A 16 39.50 1.70 -31.34
C SER A 16 40.19 1.90 -29.99
N SER A 17 40.53 3.17 -29.71
CA SER A 17 41.20 3.57 -28.48
C SER A 17 40.28 3.32 -27.27
N PRO A 18 40.69 2.54 -26.25
CA PRO A 18 39.90 2.35 -25.02
C PRO A 18 39.71 3.64 -24.20
N SER A 19 40.38 4.72 -24.59
CA SER A 19 40.34 6.04 -23.95
C SER A 19 38.98 6.75 -24.01
N LEU A 20 38.12 6.47 -25.00
CA LEU A 20 36.83 7.15 -25.15
C LEU A 20 35.76 6.54 -24.22
N ALA A 21 35.71 5.20 -24.12
CA ALA A 21 34.78 4.51 -23.23
C ALA A 21 35.14 4.69 -21.74
N SER A 22 36.43 4.77 -21.41
CA SER A 22 36.89 5.08 -20.05
C SER A 22 36.59 6.53 -19.66
N SER A 23 36.70 7.48 -20.60
CA SER A 23 36.38 8.89 -20.38
C SER A 23 34.88 9.12 -20.16
N SER A 24 34.03 8.51 -20.98
CA SER A 24 32.57 8.57 -20.80
C SER A 24 32.11 7.92 -19.49
N SER A 25 32.67 6.76 -19.13
CA SER A 25 32.35 6.10 -17.86
C SER A 25 32.82 6.92 -16.64
N SER A 26 33.99 7.56 -16.74
CA SER A 26 34.52 8.43 -15.69
C SER A 26 33.75 9.74 -15.56
N GLN A 27 33.26 10.32 -16.66
CA GLN A 27 32.37 11.49 -16.62
C GLN A 27 31.03 11.16 -15.96
N VAL A 28 30.43 10.00 -16.27
CA VAL A 28 29.17 9.55 -15.66
C VAL A 28 29.36 9.22 -14.18
N LEU A 29 30.48 8.59 -13.79
CA LEU A 29 30.81 8.37 -12.37
C LEU A 29 31.03 9.69 -11.63
N GLY A 30 31.75 10.64 -12.24
CA GLY A 30 31.98 11.97 -11.68
C GLY A 30 30.67 12.74 -11.48
N GLY A 31 29.76 12.68 -12.45
CA GLY A 31 28.42 13.25 -12.34
C GLY A 31 27.59 12.65 -11.20
N ASN A 32 27.60 11.32 -11.06
CA ASN A 32 26.92 10.65 -9.95
C ASN A 32 27.49 11.03 -8.58
N SER A 33 28.81 11.12 -8.46
CA SER A 33 29.47 11.52 -7.21
C SER A 33 29.09 12.95 -6.80
N MET A 34 29.07 13.88 -7.76
CA MET A 34 28.70 15.28 -7.49
C MET A 34 27.23 15.42 -7.09
N LEU A 35 26.32 14.68 -7.73
CA LEU A 35 24.90 14.66 -7.36
C LEU A 35 24.70 14.07 -5.96
N GLN A 36 25.39 12.99 -5.64
CA GLN A 36 25.34 12.38 -4.30
C GLN A 36 25.84 13.35 -3.23
N GLU A 37 26.92 14.08 -3.50
CA GLU A 37 27.44 15.09 -2.59
C GLU A 37 26.44 16.23 -2.37
N LYS A 38 25.83 16.74 -3.43
CA LYS A 38 24.78 17.76 -3.34
C LYS A 38 23.55 17.26 -2.58
N HIS A 39 23.15 16.02 -2.78
CA HIS A 39 22.06 15.40 -2.02
C HIS A 39 22.37 15.32 -0.53
N LEU A 40 23.59 14.92 -0.16
CA LEU A 40 24.03 14.90 1.23
C LEU A 40 24.04 16.31 1.85
N GLN A 41 24.49 17.32 1.10
CA GLN A 41 24.44 18.72 1.54
C GLN A 41 23.00 19.19 1.79
N LEU A 42 22.06 18.89 0.89
CA LEU A 42 20.64 19.18 1.07
C LEU A 42 20.03 18.46 2.29
N GLN A 43 20.59 17.31 2.69
CA GLN A 43 20.24 16.59 3.92
C GLN A 43 20.93 17.15 5.18
N GLY A 44 21.72 18.21 5.08
CA GLY A 44 22.49 18.78 6.19
C GLY A 44 23.77 18.02 6.53
N LYS A 45 24.27 17.13 5.64
CA LYS A 45 25.51 16.37 5.82
C LYS A 45 26.64 16.98 4.99
N ARG A 46 27.90 16.75 5.40
CA ARG A 46 29.11 17.23 4.70
C ARG A 46 29.14 18.75 4.44
N LEU A 47 28.62 19.52 5.41
CA LEU A 47 28.57 20.99 5.33
C LEU A 47 29.91 21.67 5.61
N SER A 48 30.87 20.96 6.24
CA SER A 48 32.20 21.50 6.60
C SER A 48 33.06 21.91 5.40
N ILE A 49 32.67 21.47 4.19
CA ILE A 49 33.38 21.75 2.93
C ILE A 49 32.82 23.04 2.29
N LEU A 50 31.66 23.53 2.75
CA LEU A 50 30.99 24.70 2.20
C LEU A 50 31.47 25.98 2.89
N SER A 51 31.61 27.04 2.10
CA SER A 51 31.81 28.40 2.62
C SER A 51 30.53 28.95 3.27
N LEU A 52 30.66 29.98 4.11
CA LEU A 52 29.51 30.65 4.75
C LEU A 52 28.45 31.12 3.73
N LYS A 53 28.88 31.65 2.58
CA LYS A 53 27.95 32.11 1.52
C LYS A 53 27.17 30.96 0.90
N GLU A 54 27.83 29.84 0.66
CA GLU A 54 27.19 28.64 0.12
C GLU A 54 26.22 28.02 1.13
N LEU A 55 26.57 28.04 2.41
CA LEU A 55 25.70 27.58 3.48
C LEU A 55 24.45 28.46 3.62
N GLN A 56 24.59 29.79 3.58
CA GLN A 56 23.46 30.72 3.55
C GLN A 56 22.57 30.53 2.32
N HIS A 57 23.16 30.26 1.16
CA HIS A 57 22.41 29.97 -0.05
C HIS A 57 21.62 28.67 0.06
N LEU A 58 22.25 27.62 0.60
CA LEU A 58 21.63 26.32 0.84
C LEU A 58 20.46 26.45 1.83
N GLU A 59 20.65 27.19 2.93
CA GLU A 59 19.60 27.48 3.91
C GLU A 59 18.40 28.17 3.26
N LYS A 60 18.65 29.25 2.50
CA LYS A 60 17.59 29.95 1.78
C LYS A 60 16.86 29.05 0.77
N GLN A 61 17.60 28.20 0.06
CA GLN A 61 17.00 27.25 -0.88
C GLN A 61 16.10 26.24 -0.17
N LEU A 62 16.54 25.70 0.98
CA LEU A 62 15.77 24.78 1.78
C LEU A 62 14.53 25.44 2.39
N ASP A 63 14.63 26.68 2.86
CA ASP A 63 13.51 27.42 3.43
C ASP A 63 12.40 27.64 2.40
N VAL A 64 12.75 28.14 1.20
CA VAL A 64 11.80 28.32 0.10
C VAL A 64 11.18 26.98 -0.32
N ALA A 65 11.99 25.93 -0.45
CA ALA A 65 11.49 24.60 -0.80
C ALA A 65 10.54 24.04 0.27
N LEU A 66 10.85 24.28 1.55
CA LEU A 66 10.05 23.82 2.67
C LEU A 66 8.70 24.55 2.74
N ILE A 67 8.68 25.87 2.49
CA ILE A 67 7.45 26.65 2.37
C ILE A 67 6.58 26.07 1.24
N TYR A 68 7.16 25.89 0.05
CA TYR A 68 6.43 25.32 -1.08
C TYR A 68 5.87 23.92 -0.79
N VAL A 69 6.66 23.03 -0.19
CA VAL A 69 6.20 21.68 0.17
C VAL A 69 5.09 21.74 1.22
N ARG A 70 5.17 22.64 2.20
CA ARG A 70 4.14 22.85 3.21
C ARG A 70 2.84 23.30 2.57
N GLU A 71 2.87 24.37 1.78
CA GLU A 71 1.68 24.92 1.10
C GLU A 71 1.02 23.87 0.20
N ARG A 72 1.83 23.11 -0.55
CA ARG A 72 1.32 22.04 -1.40
C ARG A 72 0.64 20.93 -0.58
N LYS A 73 1.23 20.52 0.55
CA LYS A 73 0.64 19.51 1.45
C LYS A 73 -0.65 20.02 2.06
N GLU A 74 -0.67 21.27 2.52
CA GLU A 74 -1.84 21.91 3.10
C GLU A 74 -2.99 21.97 2.10
N LEU A 75 -2.73 22.45 0.87
CA LEU A 75 -3.74 22.47 -0.19
C LEU A 75 -4.32 21.07 -0.47
N MET A 76 -3.47 20.05 -0.52
CA MET A 76 -3.89 18.67 -0.76
C MET A 76 -4.76 18.13 0.38
N LEU A 77 -4.36 18.37 1.63
CA LEU A 77 -5.09 17.93 2.81
C LEU A 77 -6.45 18.64 2.93
N THR A 78 -6.49 19.95 2.69
CA THR A 78 -7.75 20.72 2.69
C THR A 78 -8.71 20.21 1.62
N LYS A 79 -8.19 19.88 0.42
CA LYS A 79 -9.00 19.27 -0.64
C LYS A 79 -9.57 17.92 -0.22
N GLN A 80 -8.74 17.04 0.34
CA GLN A 80 -9.18 15.72 0.82
C GLN A 80 -10.21 15.82 1.94
N LEU A 81 -10.04 16.78 2.85
CA LEU A 81 -10.97 17.04 3.94
C LEU A 81 -12.34 17.46 3.41
N GLU A 82 -12.40 18.41 2.47
CA GLU A 82 -13.66 18.83 1.85
C GLU A 82 -14.34 17.68 1.07
N GLU A 83 -13.56 16.90 0.31
CA GLU A 83 -14.09 15.71 -0.37
C GLU A 83 -14.66 14.69 0.63
N SER A 84 -13.99 14.49 1.77
CA SER A 84 -14.47 13.60 2.84
C SER A 84 -15.76 14.12 3.45
N ARG A 85 -15.82 15.41 3.77
CA ARG A 85 -16.99 16.06 4.36
C ARG A 85 -18.23 15.94 3.45
N LEU A 86 -18.06 16.12 2.14
CA LEU A 86 -19.16 15.95 1.19
C LEU A 86 -19.67 14.50 1.12
N LYS A 87 -18.78 13.53 1.24
CA LYS A 87 -19.16 12.10 1.28
C LYS A 87 -19.91 11.77 2.56
N GLU A 88 -19.45 12.27 3.69
CA GLU A 88 -20.11 12.13 5.00
C GLU A 88 -21.54 12.69 4.95
N GLN A 89 -21.70 13.94 4.48
CA GLN A 89 -23.03 14.56 4.36
C GLN A 89 -23.97 13.77 3.44
N ARG A 90 -23.46 13.23 2.33
CA ARG A 90 -24.27 12.37 1.45
C ARG A 90 -24.69 11.08 2.16
N ALA A 91 -23.75 10.42 2.83
CA ALA A 91 -24.03 9.19 3.56
C ALA A 91 -25.02 9.42 4.71
N GLU A 92 -24.92 10.54 5.41
CA GLU A 92 -25.86 10.94 6.47
C GLU A 92 -27.27 11.13 5.91
N LEU A 93 -27.43 11.86 4.81
CA LEU A 93 -28.73 12.03 4.15
C LEU A 93 -29.35 10.71 3.69
N GLU A 94 -28.54 9.81 3.14
CA GLU A 94 -28.97 8.47 2.74
C GLU A 94 -29.41 7.65 3.97
N ASN A 95 -28.60 7.67 5.03
CA ASN A 95 -28.89 6.95 6.26
C ASN A 95 -30.19 7.45 6.93
N GLU A 96 -30.38 8.76 7.03
CA GLU A 96 -31.63 9.36 7.53
C GLU A 96 -32.85 9.00 6.66
N THR A 97 -32.65 8.83 5.36
CA THR A 97 -33.70 8.39 4.44
C THR A 97 -34.04 6.91 4.66
N LEU A 98 -33.03 6.05 4.76
CA LEU A 98 -33.19 4.63 5.06
C LEU A 98 -33.83 4.42 6.44
N HIS A 99 -33.41 5.18 7.45
CA HIS A 99 -33.97 5.11 8.79
C HIS A 99 -35.47 5.45 8.80
N ARG A 100 -35.89 6.48 8.06
CA ARG A 100 -37.31 6.80 7.86
C ARG A 100 -38.07 5.68 7.17
N GLN A 101 -37.54 5.13 6.08
CA GLN A 101 -38.16 4.01 5.36
C GLN A 101 -38.32 2.77 6.25
N VAL A 102 -37.30 2.43 7.04
CA VAL A 102 -37.36 1.32 8.00
C VAL A 102 -38.44 1.58 9.05
N GLN A 103 -38.53 2.80 9.56
CA GLN A 103 -39.55 3.17 10.55
C GLN A 103 -40.97 3.10 9.97
N GLU A 104 -41.18 3.57 8.74
CA GLU A 104 -42.45 3.44 8.02
C GLU A 104 -42.83 1.96 7.84
N LEU A 105 -41.92 1.13 7.31
CA LEU A 105 -42.16 -0.31 7.14
C LEU A 105 -42.49 -1.01 8.47
N ARG A 106 -41.79 -0.66 9.56
CA ARG A 106 -42.09 -1.17 10.90
C ARG A 106 -43.47 -0.76 11.40
N SER A 107 -43.95 0.43 11.03
CA SER A 107 -45.30 0.88 11.36
C SER A 107 -46.38 0.09 10.62
N PHE A 108 -46.12 -0.32 9.38
CA PHE A 108 -47.03 -1.15 8.58
C PHE A 108 -46.97 -2.64 8.94
N LEU A 109 -45.86 -3.10 9.52
CA LEU A 109 -45.64 -4.51 9.92
C LEU A 109 -45.30 -4.62 11.41
N PRO A 110 -46.29 -4.46 12.32
CA PRO A 110 -46.07 -4.57 13.77
C PRO A 110 -45.40 -5.89 14.20
N SER A 111 -45.63 -6.96 13.44
CA SER A 111 -45.16 -8.32 13.73
C SER A 111 -43.66 -8.56 13.50
N ILE A 112 -42.95 -7.75 12.72
CA ILE A 112 -41.50 -7.94 12.45
C ILE A 112 -40.65 -7.68 13.70
N ASN A 113 -41.12 -6.84 14.63
CA ASN A 113 -40.39 -6.52 15.87
C ASN A 113 -40.59 -7.57 16.98
N GLN A 114 -41.47 -8.55 16.81
CA GLN A 114 -41.76 -9.53 17.87
C GLN A 114 -40.73 -10.66 17.94
N HIS A 115 -39.92 -10.86 16.91
CA HIS A 115 -38.98 -11.99 16.81
C HIS A 115 -37.59 -11.63 16.24
N TYR A 116 -37.06 -10.43 16.52
CA TYR A 116 -35.62 -10.20 16.36
C TYR A 116 -34.87 -10.61 17.63
N ALA A 117 -34.91 -11.89 17.97
CA ALA A 117 -33.90 -12.50 18.80
C ALA A 117 -32.86 -13.08 17.84
N PRO A 118 -31.60 -12.58 17.81
CA PRO A 118 -30.53 -13.30 17.14
C PRO A 118 -30.50 -14.69 17.75
N SER A 119 -30.98 -15.70 17.04
CA SER A 119 -30.92 -17.08 17.48
C SER A 119 -29.46 -17.51 17.38
N TYR A 120 -28.69 -17.19 18.42
CA TYR A 120 -27.35 -17.72 18.54
C TYR A 120 -27.49 -19.24 18.72
N ILE A 121 -26.87 -20.00 17.82
CA ILE A 121 -26.77 -21.44 17.98
C ILE A 121 -25.75 -21.67 19.10
N ARG A 122 -26.21 -22.10 20.28
CA ARG A 122 -25.34 -22.50 21.37
C ARG A 122 -24.74 -23.85 21.04
N CYS A 123 -23.63 -23.84 20.32
CA CYS A 123 -22.83 -25.04 20.07
C CYS A 123 -22.12 -25.42 21.37
N PHE A 124 -22.63 -26.44 22.06
CA PHE A 124 -21.87 -27.10 23.11
C PHE A 124 -20.92 -28.11 22.47
N ALA A 125 -19.66 -28.13 22.92
CA ALA A 125 -18.72 -29.18 22.53
C ALA A 125 -19.23 -30.51 23.11
N ILE A 126 -19.46 -31.50 22.24
CA ILE A 126 -19.72 -32.87 22.67
C ILE A 126 -18.36 -33.45 23.06
N ASP A 127 -18.09 -33.47 24.36
CA ASP A 127 -17.00 -34.27 24.90
C ASP A 127 -17.36 -35.74 24.68
N SER A 128 -16.61 -36.37 23.78
CA SER A 128 -16.79 -37.76 23.35
C SER A 128 -16.32 -38.72 24.45
N LYS A 129 -16.96 -38.72 25.62
CA LYS A 129 -16.69 -39.67 26.71
C LYS A 129 -17.85 -39.69 27.71
N THR A 130 -18.99 -40.25 27.30
CA THR A 130 -19.80 -41.19 28.10
C THR A 130 -20.94 -41.70 27.23
N SER A 131 -20.74 -42.92 26.75
CA SER A 131 -21.81 -43.80 26.32
C SER A 131 -22.80 -44.06 27.46
N LEU A 132 -24.04 -44.36 27.06
CA LEU A 132 -25.12 -45.06 27.77
C LEU A 132 -26.21 -44.20 28.43
N LEU A 133 -27.40 -44.35 27.81
CA LEU A 133 -28.75 -44.30 28.38
C LEU A 133 -29.22 -42.87 28.76
N ASN A 134 -30.09 -42.21 28.00
CA ASN A 134 -31.48 -42.63 27.76
C ASN A 134 -32.06 -41.98 26.48
N ASN A 135 -32.77 -42.79 25.70
CA ASN A 135 -33.54 -42.38 24.54
C ASN A 135 -34.78 -41.58 24.96
N THR A 136 -34.98 -40.39 24.36
CA THR A 136 -36.31 -39.92 23.93
C THR A 136 -36.15 -39.13 22.62
N CYS A 137 -36.37 -39.84 21.52
CA CYS A 137 -37.03 -39.46 20.27
C CYS A 137 -37.11 -37.97 19.88
N LEU A 138 -36.58 -37.60 18.69
CA LEU A 138 -37.39 -37.41 17.47
C LEU A 138 -36.52 -36.93 16.29
N GLY A 139 -36.56 -37.68 15.18
CA GLY A 139 -36.40 -37.14 13.82
C GLY A 139 -35.00 -37.13 13.21
N ASP A 140 -34.81 -38.06 12.27
CA ASP A 140 -33.68 -38.23 11.36
C ASP A 140 -32.95 -36.94 10.93
N ILE A 141 -31.69 -36.82 11.33
CA ILE A 141 -30.69 -36.12 10.51
C ILE A 141 -29.52 -37.09 10.32
N ASN A 142 -29.53 -37.78 9.18
CA ASN A 142 -28.38 -38.52 8.68
C ASN A 142 -27.31 -37.52 8.23
N CYS A 143 -26.60 -36.90 9.18
CA CYS A 143 -25.35 -36.21 8.88
C CYS A 143 -24.25 -37.24 8.76
N SER A 144 -24.00 -37.68 7.52
CA SER A 144 -22.76 -38.36 7.15
C SER A 144 -21.58 -37.48 7.56
N LEU A 145 -20.99 -37.78 8.72
CA LEU A 145 -19.76 -37.15 9.20
C LEU A 145 -18.60 -37.74 8.38
N GLN A 146 -18.51 -37.34 7.12
CA GLN A 146 -17.28 -37.52 6.35
C GLN A 146 -16.31 -36.40 6.72
N ASN A 147 -15.33 -36.80 7.52
CA ASN A 147 -13.94 -36.36 7.53
C ASN A 147 -13.69 -34.87 7.23
N THR A 148 -13.51 -34.13 8.32
CA THR A 148 -13.01 -32.76 8.35
C THR A 148 -11.52 -32.71 8.02
N ASN A 149 -11.16 -32.18 6.85
CA ASN A 149 -9.83 -31.66 6.59
C ASN A 149 -9.89 -30.30 5.86
N SER A 150 -10.93 -29.52 6.14
CA SER A 150 -11.02 -28.14 5.68
C SER A 150 -10.28 -27.23 6.65
N ASP A 151 -9.01 -26.95 6.34
CA ASP A 151 -8.21 -25.88 6.93
C ASP A 151 -8.91 -24.53 6.73
N THR A 152 -9.56 -24.02 7.78
CA THR A 152 -10.10 -22.66 7.82
C THR A 152 -9.12 -21.72 8.50
N THR A 153 -7.94 -21.53 7.89
CA THR A 153 -7.03 -20.47 8.32
C THR A 153 -7.54 -19.12 7.81
N LEU A 154 -8.20 -18.35 8.68
CA LEU A 154 -8.55 -16.95 8.41
C LEU A 154 -7.31 -16.07 8.60
N GLN A 155 -6.64 -15.72 7.49
CA GLN A 155 -5.60 -14.69 7.52
C GLN A 155 -6.27 -13.31 7.61
N LEU A 156 -6.32 -12.73 8.80
CA LEU A 156 -6.54 -11.29 8.94
C LEU A 156 -5.25 -10.58 8.52
N GLY A 157 -5.29 -9.95 7.34
CA GLY A 157 -4.19 -9.20 6.78
C GLY A 157 -3.80 -8.03 7.70
N TYR A 158 -2.60 -8.09 8.26
CA TYR A 158 -1.91 -6.90 8.74
C TYR A 158 -1.22 -6.26 7.55
N VAL A 159 -1.81 -5.21 6.99
CA VAL A 159 -1.07 -4.23 6.22
C VAL A 159 -0.44 -3.28 7.22
N LEU A 160 0.81 -3.56 7.57
CA LEU A 160 1.70 -2.57 8.20
C LEU A 160 2.36 -1.77 7.08
N PHE A 161 2.37 -0.44 7.27
CA PHE A 161 2.87 0.60 6.37
C PHE A 161 4.31 0.39 5.90
#